data_AF-A0AA38LPP0-F1
#
_entry.id   AF-A0AA38LPP0-F1
#
_cell.length_a   1.000
_cell.length_b   1.000
_cell.length_c   1.000
_cell.angle_alpha   90.00
_cell.angle_beta   90.00
_cell.angle_gamma   90.00
#
_symmetry.space_group_name_H-M   'P 1'
#
loop_
_entity.id
_entity.type
_entity.pdbx_description
1 polymer ?
#
loop_
_entity_poly.entity_id
_entity_poly.type
_entity_poly.pdbx_seq_one_letter_code
_entity_poly.pdbx_strand_id
1 'polypeptide(L)'
;MEEKEPHMQLSAHTLPGFGSHDVVIETPDHSVTLAEMPESNVLDVLYAYRTRVQQLASNQHIKYIQVFKNQGETAGASLRHSHSQIIALPIVPSNVVTRLNNAKEYFIGKMKCNLCECLSGEIRSRSLLIDESSHFISFVPFAASFPFETWIAPKEHASYYEQIEDEQ
;
A
#
# COMPACT_ATOMS: atom_id res chain seq x y z
N MET A 1 29.99 -23.18 -34.65
CA MET A 1 29.68 -21.79 -34.26
C MET A 1 28.71 -21.90 -33.11
N GLU A 2 29.22 -22.03 -31.89
CA GLU A 2 28.42 -21.96 -30.67
C GLU A 2 28.39 -20.49 -30.24
N GLU A 3 27.20 -19.89 -30.28
CA GLU A 3 26.96 -18.60 -29.67
C GLU A 3 27.05 -18.76 -28.15
N LYS A 4 28.11 -18.20 -27.56
CA LYS A 4 28.24 -18.07 -26.11
C LYS A 4 27.21 -17.03 -25.64
N GLU A 5 26.20 -17.47 -24.89
CA GLU A 5 25.39 -16.56 -24.09
C GLU A 5 26.31 -15.77 -23.13
N PRO A 6 26.11 -14.46 -22.98
CA PRO A 6 26.92 -13.67 -22.07
C PRO A 6 26.51 -14.02 -20.64
N HIS A 7 27.32 -14.84 -19.97
CA HIS A 7 27.25 -15.02 -18.52
C HIS A 7 27.55 -13.66 -17.85
N MET A 8 26.50 -12.90 -17.57
CA MET A 8 26.58 -11.70 -16.76
C MET A 8 26.85 -12.13 -15.31
N GLN A 9 28.12 -12.11 -14.90
CA GLN A 9 28.52 -12.24 -13.50
C GLN A 9 28.02 -11.00 -12.74
N LEU A 10 26.82 -11.11 -12.19
CA LEU A 10 26.26 -10.16 -11.23
C LEU A 10 27.17 -10.16 -9.99
N SER A 11 27.70 -8.99 -9.61
CA SER A 11 28.40 -8.83 -8.35
C SER A 11 27.43 -9.10 -7.19
N ALA A 12 27.96 -9.45 -6.01
CA ALA A 12 27.21 -9.88 -4.82
C ALA A 12 26.13 -8.90 -4.27
N HIS A 13 25.91 -7.77 -4.94
CA HIS A 13 24.98 -6.71 -4.56
C HIS A 13 23.98 -6.35 -5.67
N THR A 14 23.86 -7.17 -6.72
CA THR A 14 22.95 -6.89 -7.85
C THR A 14 21.94 -8.01 -8.00
N LEU A 15 20.66 -7.64 -8.07
CA LEU A 15 19.55 -8.56 -8.31
C LEU A 15 19.02 -8.34 -9.73
N PRO A 16 18.59 -9.39 -10.43
CA PRO A 16 17.86 -9.22 -11.68
C PRO A 16 16.62 -8.34 -11.49
N GLY A 17 16.34 -7.49 -12.48
CA GLY A 17 15.10 -6.71 -12.53
C GLY A 17 13.90 -7.61 -12.80
N PHE A 18 13.39 -8.24 -11.75
CA PHE A 18 12.21 -9.08 -11.78
C PHE A 18 11.05 -8.37 -11.06
N GLY A 19 9.82 -8.46 -11.56
CA GLY A 19 8.68 -7.80 -10.93
C GLY A 19 7.57 -7.47 -11.92
N SER A 20 6.61 -6.66 -11.46
CA SER A 20 5.58 -6.05 -12.31
C SER A 20 5.43 -4.58 -11.95
N HIS A 21 5.06 -3.76 -12.92
CA HIS A 21 4.65 -2.38 -12.71
C HIS A 21 3.41 -2.11 -13.55
N ASP A 22 2.26 -2.11 -12.89
CA ASP A 22 0.96 -1.97 -13.51
C ASP A 22 0.44 -0.54 -13.35
N VAL A 23 -0.27 -0.05 -14.36
CA VAL A 23 -1.07 1.18 -14.28
C VAL A 23 -2.53 0.77 -14.20
N VAL A 24 -3.22 1.23 -13.15
CA VAL A 24 -4.65 1.02 -12.96
C VAL A 24 -5.38 2.28 -13.41
N ILE A 25 -6.15 2.16 -14.49
CA ILE A 25 -7.02 3.24 -14.97
C ILE A 25 -8.30 3.20 -14.16
N GLU A 26 -8.55 4.26 -13.39
CA GLU A 26 -9.61 4.27 -12.37
C GLU A 26 -10.99 4.57 -12.96
N THR A 27 -11.02 5.31 -14.07
CA THR A 27 -12.25 5.74 -14.74
C THR A 27 -11.98 5.94 -16.23
N PRO A 28 -12.97 5.74 -17.12
CA PRO A 28 -12.86 6.15 -18.52
C PRO A 28 -12.93 7.68 -18.71
N ASP A 29 -13.47 8.42 -17.74
CA ASP A 29 -13.59 9.87 -17.80
C ASP A 29 -12.27 10.55 -17.44
N HIS A 30 -11.71 11.33 -18.37
CA HIS A 30 -10.43 12.02 -18.19
C HIS A 30 -10.49 13.18 -17.20
N SER A 31 -11.68 13.69 -16.90
CA SER A 31 -11.89 14.89 -16.12
C SER A 31 -12.17 14.64 -14.63
N VAL A 32 -12.45 13.38 -14.27
CA VAL A 32 -12.85 12.99 -12.92
C VAL A 32 -11.67 12.40 -12.17
N THR A 33 -11.46 12.85 -10.94
CA THR A 33 -10.50 12.27 -10.00
C THR A 33 -11.14 11.23 -9.10
N LEU A 34 -10.32 10.36 -8.48
CA LEU A 34 -10.81 9.33 -7.55
C LEU A 34 -11.76 9.88 -6.47
N ALA A 35 -11.51 11.09 -5.97
CA ALA A 35 -12.31 11.72 -4.91
C ALA A 35 -13.65 12.31 -5.39
N GLU A 36 -13.82 12.49 -6.69
CA GLU A 36 -15.04 13.01 -7.31
C GLU A 36 -15.93 11.90 -7.86
N MET A 37 -15.45 10.65 -7.86
CA MET A 37 -16.21 9.50 -8.33
C MET A 37 -17.32 9.10 -7.35
N PRO A 38 -18.43 8.50 -7.85
CA PRO A 38 -19.38 7.80 -6.99
C PRO A 38 -18.71 6.69 -6.19
N GLU A 39 -19.22 6.42 -4.98
CA GLU A 39 -18.69 5.37 -4.09
C GLU A 39 -18.59 4.00 -4.78
N SER A 40 -19.55 3.65 -5.63
CA SER A 40 -19.53 2.40 -6.41
C SER A 40 -18.29 2.27 -7.31
N ASN A 41 -17.85 3.38 -7.91
CA ASN A 41 -16.68 3.39 -8.79
C ASN A 41 -15.39 3.33 -7.98
N VAL A 42 -15.35 3.97 -6.80
CA VAL A 42 -14.22 3.84 -5.88
C VAL A 42 -14.10 2.39 -5.41
N LEU A 43 -15.23 1.74 -5.11
CA LEU A 43 -15.29 0.33 -4.75
C LEU A 43 -14.75 -0.57 -5.88
N ASP A 44 -15.13 -0.33 -7.14
CA ASP A 44 -14.58 -1.06 -8.29
C ASP A 44 -13.06 -0.94 -8.38
N VAL A 45 -12.52 0.25 -8.11
CA VAL A 45 -11.06 0.49 -8.08
C VAL A 45 -10.38 -0.29 -6.95
N LEU A 46 -10.96 -0.30 -5.76
CA LEU A 46 -10.45 -1.10 -4.64
C LEU A 46 -10.53 -2.61 -4.96
N TYR A 47 -11.59 -3.08 -5.59
CA TYR A 47 -11.67 -4.47 -6.07
C TYR A 47 -10.62 -4.80 -7.12
N ALA A 48 -10.33 -3.88 -8.03
CA ALA A 48 -9.25 -4.03 -9.00
C ALA A 48 -7.89 -4.16 -8.31
N TYR A 49 -7.62 -3.36 -7.27
CA TYR A 49 -6.42 -3.51 -6.45
C TYR A 49 -6.37 -4.88 -5.76
N ARG A 50 -7.43 -5.26 -5.05
CA ARG A 50 -7.51 -6.53 -4.31
C ARG A 50 -7.24 -7.71 -5.24
N THR A 51 -7.95 -7.77 -6.35
CA THR A 51 -7.82 -8.82 -7.36
C THR A 51 -6.40 -8.90 -7.91
N ARG A 52 -5.80 -7.75 -8.24
CA ARG A 52 -4.46 -7.72 -8.82
C ARG A 52 -3.38 -8.08 -7.79
N VAL A 53 -3.50 -7.64 -6.55
CA VAL A 53 -2.60 -8.04 -5.46
C VAL A 53 -2.65 -9.55 -5.25
N GLN A 54 -3.82 -10.18 -5.23
CA GLN A 54 -3.95 -11.64 -5.12
C GLN A 54 -3.24 -12.39 -6.26
N GLN A 55 -3.41 -11.91 -7.50
CA GLN A 55 -2.72 -12.49 -8.66
C GLN A 55 -1.19 -12.40 -8.53
N LEU A 56 -0.68 -11.22 -8.14
CA LEU A 56 0.76 -10.98 -7.99
C LEU A 56 1.34 -11.79 -6.81
N ALA A 57 0.60 -11.90 -5.70
CA ALA A 57 0.98 -12.63 -4.50
C ALA A 57 1.09 -14.15 -4.72
N SER A 58 0.39 -14.70 -5.73
CA SER A 58 0.52 -16.11 -6.10
C SER A 58 1.92 -16.48 -6.63
N ASN A 59 2.72 -15.49 -7.03
CA ASN A 59 4.09 -15.70 -7.49
C ASN A 59 5.08 -15.66 -6.33
N GLN A 60 5.66 -16.82 -5.99
CA GLN A 60 6.61 -16.97 -4.88
C GLN A 60 7.87 -16.08 -4.96
N HIS A 61 8.22 -15.58 -6.15
CA HIS A 61 9.37 -14.69 -6.33
C HIS A 61 9.05 -13.24 -5.97
N ILE A 62 7.77 -12.86 -5.89
CA ILE A 62 7.34 -11.55 -5.40
C ILE A 62 7.35 -11.57 -3.87
N LYS A 63 8.00 -10.57 -3.28
CA LYS A 63 8.13 -10.41 -1.81
C LYS A 63 7.43 -9.18 -1.28
N TYR A 64 7.10 -8.23 -2.15
CA TYR A 64 6.44 -7.00 -1.75
C TYR A 64 5.59 -6.46 -2.90
N ILE A 65 4.39 -5.98 -2.57
CA ILE A 65 3.48 -5.34 -3.52
C ILE A 65 3.07 -4.01 -2.91
N GLN A 66 3.21 -2.93 -3.69
CA GLN A 66 2.80 -1.58 -3.30
C GLN A 66 1.75 -1.08 -4.28
N VAL A 67 0.57 -0.78 -3.77
CA VAL A 67 -0.45 0.02 -4.47
C VAL A 67 -0.24 1.48 -4.06
N PHE A 68 -0.13 2.40 -5.02
CA PHE A 68 0.02 3.82 -4.72
C PHE A 68 -0.57 4.71 -5.82
N LYS A 69 -0.88 5.95 -5.45
CA LYS A 69 -1.39 6.99 -6.34
C LYS A 69 -0.60 8.28 -6.12
N ASN A 70 -0.13 8.88 -7.21
CA ASN A 70 0.37 10.25 -7.20
C ASN A 70 -0.70 11.13 -7.84
N GLN A 71 -1.23 12.11 -7.10
CA GLN A 71 -2.28 13.00 -7.58
C GLN A 71 -1.77 14.44 -7.64
N GLY A 72 -1.87 15.06 -8.81
CA GLY A 72 -1.42 16.43 -9.06
C GLY A 72 0.03 16.54 -9.51
N GLU A 73 0.34 17.62 -10.22
CA GLU A 73 1.65 17.87 -10.84
C GLU A 73 2.78 17.94 -9.79
N THR A 74 2.52 18.58 -8.65
CA THR A 74 3.48 18.70 -7.55
C THR A 74 3.79 17.37 -6.86
N ALA A 75 2.92 16.37 -6.99
CA ALA A 75 3.13 15.01 -6.50
C ALA A 75 3.88 14.11 -7.52
N GLY A 76 4.30 14.68 -8.67
CA GLY A 76 4.97 13.93 -9.72
C GLY A 76 4.03 13.11 -10.60
N ALA A 77 2.74 13.45 -10.65
CA ALA A 77 1.81 12.84 -11.61
C ALA A 77 2.18 13.32 -13.03
N SER A 78 2.63 12.40 -13.88
CA SER A 78 3.02 12.69 -15.27
C SER A 78 1.81 12.82 -16.21
N LEU A 79 0.65 12.27 -15.82
CA LEU A 79 -0.59 12.27 -16.60
C LEU A 79 -1.73 12.86 -15.76
N ARG A 80 -2.61 13.62 -16.42
CA ARG A 80 -3.81 14.19 -15.80
C ARG A 80 -4.93 13.17 -15.57
N HIS A 81 -4.99 12.13 -16.40
CA HIS A 81 -6.00 11.08 -16.30
C HIS A 81 -5.90 10.37 -14.95
N SER A 82 -7.04 10.09 -14.30
CA SER A 82 -7.01 9.46 -12.97
C SER A 82 -6.52 8.02 -13.06
N HIS A 83 -5.36 7.79 -12.47
CA HIS A 83 -4.71 6.49 -12.44
C HIS A 83 -4.01 6.26 -11.11
N SER A 84 -3.83 4.99 -10.79
CA SER A 84 -2.98 4.48 -9.72
C SER A 84 -1.99 3.48 -10.28
N GLN A 85 -1.05 3.04 -9.46
CA GLN A 85 0.03 2.14 -9.86
C GLN A 85 0.16 1.01 -8.86
N ILE A 86 0.52 -0.17 -9.36
CA ILE A 86 0.85 -1.34 -8.54
C ILE A 86 2.24 -1.80 -8.93
N ILE A 87 3.18 -1.80 -7.97
CA ILE A 87 4.53 -2.31 -8.17
C ILE A 87 4.71 -3.58 -7.35
N ALA A 88 5.17 -4.65 -8.00
CA ALA A 88 5.51 -5.92 -7.38
C ALA A 88 7.02 -6.15 -7.47
N LEU A 89 7.67 -6.34 -6.33
CA LEU A 89 9.12 -6.42 -6.19
C LEU A 89 9.57 -7.80 -5.66
N PRO A 90 10.77 -8.27 -6.03
CA PRO A 90 11.37 -9.49 -5.50
C PRO A 90 12.06 -9.27 -4.15
N ILE A 91 11.99 -8.04 -3.63
CA ILE A 91 12.59 -7.61 -2.38
C ILE A 91 11.59 -6.77 -1.59
N VAL A 92 11.74 -6.77 -0.27
CA VAL A 92 11.02 -5.84 0.60
C VAL A 92 11.84 -4.56 0.72
N PRO A 93 11.27 -3.38 0.40
CA PRO A 93 11.98 -2.10 0.56
C PRO A 93 12.49 -1.88 1.99
N SER A 94 13.65 -1.24 2.14
CA SER A 94 14.34 -1.09 3.43
C SER A 94 13.51 -0.36 4.49
N ASN A 95 12.80 0.69 4.10
CA ASN A 95 11.88 1.42 4.97
C ASN A 95 10.74 0.53 5.50
N VAL A 96 10.22 -0.39 4.68
CA VAL A 96 9.20 -1.36 5.07
C VAL A 96 9.79 -2.39 6.03
N VAL A 97 10.99 -2.91 5.76
CA VAL A 97 11.71 -3.82 6.66
C VAL A 97 11.90 -3.20 8.04
N THR A 98 12.35 -1.93 8.10
CA THR A 98 12.50 -1.21 9.37
C THR A 98 11.18 -1.11 10.13
N ARG A 99 10.07 -0.75 9.45
CA ARG A 99 8.75 -0.67 10.09
C ARG A 99 8.28 -2.02 10.63
N LEU A 100 8.46 -3.10 9.86
CA LEU A 100 8.10 -4.45 10.27
C LEU A 100 8.93 -4.93 11.47
N ASN A 101 10.24 -4.65 11.49
CA ASN A 101 11.11 -5.00 12.62
C ASN A 101 10.68 -4.26 13.89
N ASN A 102 10.40 -2.95 13.81
CA ASN A 102 9.91 -2.18 14.96
C ASN A 102 8.57 -2.73 15.48
N ALA A 103 7.63 -3.07 14.58
CA ALA A 103 6.36 -3.67 14.96
C ALA A 103 6.55 -5.04 15.63
N LYS A 104 7.48 -5.86 15.12
CA LYS A 104 7.84 -7.16 15.70
C LYS A 104 8.46 -7.02 17.08
N GLU A 105 9.41 -6.11 17.27
CA GLU A 105 10.05 -5.84 18.56
C GLU A 105 9.02 -5.38 19.60
N TYR A 106 8.13 -4.46 19.22
CA TYR A 106 7.03 -4.03 20.07
C TYR A 106 6.13 -5.21 20.47
N PHE A 107 5.75 -6.04 19.50
CA PHE A 107 4.91 -7.20 19.75
C PHE A 107 5.58 -8.20 20.70
N ILE A 108 6.88 -8.48 20.54
CA ILE A 108 7.62 -9.37 21.45
C ILE A 108 7.64 -8.82 22.88
N GLY A 109 7.77 -7.50 23.05
CA GLY A 109 7.82 -6.87 24.37
C GLY A 109 6.45 -6.70 25.07
N LYS A 110 5.35 -6.58 24.31
CA LYS A 110 4.03 -6.21 24.83
C LYS A 110 2.93 -7.25 24.56
N MET A 111 3.19 -8.22 23.69
CA MET A 111 2.22 -9.21 23.17
C MET A 111 0.98 -8.57 22.56
N LYS A 112 1.14 -7.37 21.97
CA LYS A 112 0.08 -6.60 21.33
C LYS A 112 0.62 -5.93 20.07
N CYS A 113 -0.25 -5.78 19.07
CA CYS A 113 0.06 -4.97 17.90
C CYS A 113 0.14 -3.49 18.30
N ASN A 114 1.25 -2.83 17.93
CA ASN A 114 1.46 -1.40 18.21
C ASN A 114 0.37 -0.52 17.60
N LEU A 115 -0.03 -0.78 16.35
CA LEU A 115 -1.08 0.00 15.69
C LEU A 115 -2.43 -0.18 16.38
N CYS A 116 -2.84 -1.43 16.67
CA CYS A 116 -4.11 -1.68 17.37
C CYS A 116 -4.15 -1.01 18.75
N GLU A 117 -3.02 -1.02 19.49
CA GLU A 117 -2.95 -0.33 20.78
C GLU A 117 -3.08 1.19 20.62
N CYS A 118 -2.41 1.79 19.63
CA CYS A 118 -2.55 3.22 19.29
C CYS A 118 -4.00 3.58 18.92
N LEU A 119 -4.68 2.76 18.11
CA LEU A 119 -6.07 2.97 17.71
C LEU A 119 -7.02 2.90 18.92
N SER A 120 -6.81 1.94 19.82
CA SER A 120 -7.68 1.73 20.98
C SER A 120 -7.52 2.78 22.09
N GLY A 121 -6.38 3.46 22.17
CA GLY A 121 -6.07 4.40 23.25
C GLY A 121 -5.81 5.82 22.77
N GLU A 122 -4.66 6.04 22.15
CA GLU A 122 -4.10 7.38 21.91
C GLU A 122 -4.91 8.20 20.91
N ILE A 123 -5.33 7.58 19.80
CA ILE A 123 -6.02 8.28 18.72
C ILE A 123 -7.39 8.79 19.16
N ARG A 124 -8.15 7.95 19.89
CA ARG A 124 -9.48 8.31 20.40
C ARG A 124 -9.42 9.33 21.55
N SER A 125 -8.33 9.36 22.32
CA SER A 125 -8.21 10.26 23.48
C SER A 125 -7.62 11.64 23.17
N ARG A 126 -6.89 11.80 22.06
CA ARG A 126 -6.10 13.02 21.76
C ARG A 126 -6.67 13.89 20.63
N SER A 127 -7.93 13.71 20.24
CA SER A 127 -8.53 14.44 19.13
C SER A 127 -7.75 14.32 17.81
N LEU A 128 -7.06 13.20 17.60
CA LEU A 128 -6.34 12.89 16.35
C LEU A 128 -7.22 12.12 15.36
N LEU A 129 -8.43 11.75 15.78
CA LEU A 129 -9.46 11.15 14.93
C LEU A 129 -9.96 12.19 13.91
N ILE A 130 -10.04 11.78 12.64
CA ILE A 130 -10.65 12.56 11.56
C ILE A 130 -12.07 12.08 11.31
N ASP A 131 -12.23 10.77 11.06
CA ASP A 131 -13.52 10.14 10.80
C ASP A 131 -13.49 8.63 11.10
N GLU A 132 -14.65 8.02 11.32
CA GLU A 132 -14.79 6.60 11.67
C GLU A 132 -16.02 5.97 11.00
N SER A 133 -15.82 4.83 10.34
CA SER A 133 -16.89 3.97 9.81
C SER A 133 -17.05 2.70 10.65
N SER A 134 -17.91 1.79 10.19
CA SER A 134 -18.08 0.47 10.80
C SER A 134 -16.75 -0.29 10.90
N HIS A 135 -15.97 -0.33 9.81
CA HIS A 135 -14.79 -1.18 9.68
C HIS A 135 -13.45 -0.42 9.67
N PHE A 136 -13.46 0.88 9.38
CA PHE A 136 -12.24 1.69 9.24
C PHE A 136 -12.25 2.92 10.13
N ILE A 137 -11.05 3.38 10.46
CA ILE A 137 -10.79 4.63 11.18
C ILE A 137 -9.76 5.46 10.40
N SER A 138 -10.04 6.75 10.25
CA SER A 138 -9.10 7.72 9.68
C SER A 138 -8.60 8.68 10.76
N PHE A 139 -7.29 8.91 10.81
CA PHE A 139 -6.66 9.67 11.87
C PHE A 139 -5.33 10.30 11.43
N VAL A 140 -4.91 11.32 12.15
CA VAL A 140 -3.56 11.90 12.03
C VAL A 140 -2.60 11.08 12.88
N PRO A 141 -1.54 10.48 12.31
CA PRO A 141 -0.54 9.78 13.13
C PRO A 141 0.16 10.78 14.06
N PHE A 142 0.39 10.40 15.31
CA PHE A 142 1.05 11.27 16.30
C PHE A 142 2.40 11.82 15.80
N ALA A 143 3.13 11.02 15.01
CA ALA A 143 4.39 11.39 14.39
C ALA A 143 4.22 11.66 12.87
N ALA A 144 3.23 12.46 12.50
CA ALA A 144 3.03 12.91 11.11
C ALA A 144 4.29 13.61 10.57
N SER A 145 4.74 13.16 9.40
CA SER A 145 5.87 13.71 8.67
C SER A 145 5.46 14.78 7.66
N PHE A 146 4.17 14.81 7.28
CA PHE A 146 3.62 15.77 6.32
C PHE A 146 2.42 16.56 6.88
N PRO A 147 2.22 17.82 6.45
CA PRO A 147 0.97 18.53 6.71
C PRO A 147 -0.23 17.72 6.19
N PHE A 148 -1.28 17.62 7.00
CA PHE A 148 -2.51 16.89 6.68
C PHE A 148 -2.31 15.39 6.41
N GLU A 149 -1.21 14.79 6.87
CA GLU A 149 -1.01 13.35 6.80
C GLU A 149 -2.16 12.62 7.52
N THR A 150 -2.81 11.73 6.77
CA THR A 150 -3.96 10.95 7.24
C THR A 150 -3.69 9.48 7.00
N TRP A 151 -3.83 8.67 8.04
CA TRP A 151 -3.78 7.22 7.95
C TRP A 151 -5.20 6.68 8.02
N ILE A 152 -5.49 5.69 7.17
CA ILE A 152 -6.72 4.91 7.20
C ILE A 152 -6.31 3.49 7.59
N ALA A 153 -6.92 2.95 8.65
CA ALA A 153 -6.62 1.62 9.16
C ALA A 153 -7.91 0.84 9.45
N PRO A 154 -7.91 -0.49 9.29
CA PRO A 154 -9.01 -1.31 9.74
C PRO A 154 -9.07 -1.27 11.28
N LYS A 155 -10.29 -1.26 11.82
CA LYS A 155 -10.55 -1.31 13.26
C LYS A 155 -10.26 -2.69 13.84
N GLU A 156 -10.48 -3.72 13.04
CA GLU A 156 -10.07 -5.09 13.33
C GLU A 156 -8.64 -5.34 12.85
N HIS A 157 -7.92 -6.18 13.58
CA HIS A 157 -6.52 -6.47 13.24
C HIS A 157 -6.44 -7.27 11.92
N ALA A 158 -5.90 -6.64 10.89
CA ALA A 158 -5.59 -7.27 9.61
C ALA A 158 -4.22 -6.81 9.10
N SER A 159 -3.45 -7.74 8.52
CA SER A 159 -2.10 -7.48 8.00
C SER A 159 -2.00 -7.53 6.47
N TYR A 160 -3.05 -8.01 5.79
CA TYR A 160 -3.07 -8.25 4.35
C TYR A 160 -4.31 -7.59 3.75
N TYR A 161 -4.10 -6.62 2.85
CA TYR A 161 -5.18 -5.92 2.17
C TYR A 161 -5.99 -6.87 1.28
N GLU A 162 -5.34 -7.85 0.69
CA GLU A 162 -5.97 -8.82 -0.20
C GLU A 162 -6.91 -9.82 0.50
N GLN A 163 -6.98 -9.77 1.84
CA GLN A 163 -7.83 -10.62 2.68
C GLN A 163 -9.04 -9.86 3.25
N ILE A 164 -9.29 -8.62 2.82
CA ILE A 164 -10.50 -7.88 3.24
C ILE A 164 -11.76 -8.53 2.64
N GLU A 165 -12.82 -8.59 3.44
CA GLU A 165 -14.13 -9.08 3.06
C GLU A 165 -14.95 -8.01 2.33
N ASP A 166 -15.93 -8.42 1.52
CA ASP A 166 -16.72 -7.50 0.68
C ASP A 166 -17.59 -6.50 1.49
N GLU A 167 -17.86 -6.79 2.76
CA GLU A 167 -18.59 -5.88 3.66
C GLU A 167 -17.73 -4.71 4.15
N GLN A 168 -16.40 -4.87 4.14
CA GLN A 168 -15.43 -3.91 4.67
C GLN A 168 -15.06 -2.84 3.64
#